data_AF-A0A6J8D6C6-F1
#
_entry.id   AF-A0A6J8D6C6-F1
#
_cell.length_a   1.000
_cell.length_b   1.000
_cell.length_c   1.000
_cell.angle_alpha   90.00
_cell.angle_beta   90.00
_cell.angle_gamma   90.00
#
_symmetry.space_group_name_H-M   'P 1'
#
loop_
_entity.id
_entity.type
_entity.pdbx_description
1 polymer ?
#
loop_
_entity_poly.entity_id
_entity_poly.type
_entity_poly.pdbx_seq_one_letter_code
_entity_poly.pdbx_strand_id
1 'polypeptide(L)'
;MQVEFFYDDYTMVAPLDPVIARPELSNLPAIANLQQSCPDFGNIYKFVTQGILPADSDQSSKVQKSAQDYSICNIVLYKWFQKRVRVDNGEKWIKQLWLPQALREDALLSYHDSFVGGAHLGIERVYHALSLKYFWPRMHQSIENYIRSCDRCQTIKRDTKGKKPPLNPLPVDTTLERWHMDFLKLSKTNEGYSYVLLLVDSFSKWSEAFPMKTQEASEVAKVLFR
;
A
#
# COMPACT_ATOMS: atom_id res chain seq x y z
N MET A 1 2.55 -11.51 -37.28
CA MET A 1 1.14 -11.68 -36.89
C MET A 1 0.73 -10.40 -36.18
N GLN A 2 0.22 -9.43 -36.95
CA GLN A 2 -0.26 -8.16 -36.43
C GLN A 2 -1.50 -8.45 -35.58
N VAL A 3 -1.48 -8.03 -34.31
CA VAL A 3 -2.69 -7.98 -33.51
C VAL A 3 -3.40 -6.70 -33.93
N GLU A 4 -4.39 -6.82 -34.81
CA GLU A 4 -5.34 -5.75 -35.06
C GLU A 4 -6.15 -5.54 -33.78
N PHE A 5 -5.84 -4.46 -33.07
CA PHE A 5 -6.64 -3.99 -31.95
C PHE A 5 -7.90 -3.33 -32.52
N PHE A 6 -8.91 -4.15 -32.82
CA PHE A 6 -10.27 -3.68 -33.08
C PHE A 6 -10.86 -3.09 -31.80
N TYR A 7 -10.68 -1.78 -31.60
CA TYR A 7 -11.46 -0.97 -30.65
C TYR A 7 -11.57 0.46 -31.20
N ASP A 8 -12.27 0.59 -32.34
CA ASP A 8 -12.95 1.82 -32.73
C ASP A 8 -14.25 1.90 -31.93
N ASP A 9 -14.18 2.43 -30.71
CA ASP A 9 -15.13 3.37 -30.10
C ASP A 9 -14.69 3.62 -28.65
N TYR A 10 -15.01 4.79 -28.09
CA TYR A 10 -14.57 5.36 -26.81
C TYR A 10 -13.31 6.24 -26.83
N THR A 11 -13.53 7.41 -27.42
CA THR A 11 -12.92 8.73 -27.17
C THR A 11 -12.96 9.22 -25.71
N MET A 12 -12.88 8.33 -24.71
CA MET A 12 -12.76 8.73 -23.31
C MET A 12 -11.33 8.50 -22.85
N VAL A 13 -10.44 9.42 -23.22
CA VAL A 13 -9.25 9.67 -22.38
C VAL A 13 -9.83 9.96 -21.00
N ALA A 14 -9.58 9.08 -20.02
CA ALA A 14 -9.98 9.36 -18.65
C ALA A 14 -9.47 10.77 -18.35
N PRO A 15 -10.35 11.75 -18.08
CA PRO A 15 -9.91 13.12 -17.86
C PRO A 15 -8.86 13.06 -16.76
N LEU A 16 -7.71 13.67 -17.04
CA LEU A 16 -6.69 13.86 -16.04
C LEU A 16 -7.37 14.47 -14.83
N ASP A 17 -7.16 13.87 -13.65
CA ASP A 17 -7.90 14.33 -12.49
C ASP A 17 -7.73 15.83 -12.37
N PRO A 18 -8.83 16.60 -12.20
CA PRO A 18 -8.77 18.06 -12.06
C PRO A 18 -7.99 18.51 -10.80
N VAL A 19 -7.35 17.58 -10.10
CA VAL A 19 -6.62 17.75 -8.84
C VAL A 19 -5.11 17.88 -9.07
N ILE A 20 -4.60 17.76 -10.30
CA ILE A 20 -3.24 18.20 -10.61
C ILE A 20 -3.34 19.65 -11.10
N ALA A 21 -3.22 20.59 -10.16
CA ALA A 21 -3.45 22.02 -10.32
C ALA A 21 -2.41 22.72 -11.23
N ARG A 22 -2.29 22.29 -12.49
CA ARG A 22 -1.63 23.03 -13.57
C ARG A 22 -2.52 23.00 -14.81
N PRO A 23 -2.98 24.17 -15.31
CA PRO A 23 -3.69 24.28 -16.59
C PRO A 23 -2.93 23.60 -17.75
N GLU A 24 -1.62 23.50 -17.64
CA GLU A 24 -0.68 22.84 -18.57
C GLU A 24 -0.94 21.34 -18.77
N LEU A 25 -1.50 20.65 -17.77
CA LEU A 25 -1.86 19.24 -17.84
C LEU A 25 -3.18 18.96 -18.57
N SER A 26 -3.97 20.00 -18.84
CA SER A 26 -5.19 19.84 -19.65
C SER A 26 -4.91 19.80 -21.16
N ASN A 27 -3.71 20.23 -21.56
CA ASN A 27 -3.32 20.38 -22.96
C ASN A 27 -2.48 19.20 -23.46
N LEU A 28 -3.07 18.33 -24.27
CA LEU A 28 -2.43 17.12 -24.83
C LEU A 28 -1.07 17.41 -25.52
N PRO A 29 -0.92 18.46 -26.36
CA PRO A 29 0.37 18.91 -26.88
C PRO A 29 1.47 19.16 -25.85
N ALA A 30 1.13 19.78 -24.71
CA ALA A 30 2.12 20.06 -23.67
C ALA A 30 2.66 18.76 -23.05
N ILE A 31 1.76 17.80 -22.78
CA ILE A 31 2.13 16.48 -22.29
C ILE A 31 3.00 15.73 -23.31
N ALA A 32 2.63 15.77 -24.60
CA ALA A 32 3.42 15.13 -25.65
C ALA A 32 4.85 15.69 -25.74
N ASN A 33 5.01 17.02 -25.65
CA ASN A 33 6.33 17.68 -25.63
C ASN A 33 7.16 17.28 -24.40
N LEU A 34 6.52 17.20 -23.22
CA LEU A 34 7.17 16.72 -22.01
C LEU A 34 7.54 15.23 -22.11
N GLN A 35 6.75 14.43 -22.82
CA GLN A 35 7.10 13.02 -23.06
C GLN A 35 8.31 12.90 -23.99
N GLN A 36 8.37 13.67 -25.07
CA GLN A 36 9.48 13.66 -26.02
C GLN A 36 10.83 14.05 -25.39
N SER A 37 10.80 15.05 -24.50
CA SER A 37 12.00 15.58 -23.83
C SER A 37 12.43 14.77 -22.61
N CYS A 38 11.63 13.79 -22.17
CA CYS A 38 11.93 13.05 -20.95
C CYS A 38 13.02 11.98 -21.17
N PRO A 39 14.07 11.94 -20.32
CA PRO A 39 15.15 10.96 -20.42
C PRO A 39 14.66 9.50 -20.37
N ASP A 40 13.62 9.25 -19.57
CA ASP A 40 13.07 7.90 -19.36
C ASP A 40 12.32 7.36 -20.58
N PHE A 41 11.90 8.23 -21.51
CA PHE A 41 10.96 7.88 -22.59
C PHE A 41 11.56 7.95 -23.98
N GLY A 42 12.76 8.49 -24.15
CA GLY A 42 13.29 8.80 -25.48
C GLY A 42 13.28 7.60 -26.43
N ASN A 43 13.72 6.42 -25.97
CA ASN A 43 13.88 5.24 -26.83
C ASN A 43 12.53 4.61 -27.24
N ILE A 44 11.63 4.42 -26.28
CA ILE A 44 10.31 3.81 -26.52
C ILE A 44 9.39 4.77 -27.29
N TYR A 45 9.45 6.07 -27.01
CA TYR A 45 8.69 7.07 -27.76
C TYR A 45 9.16 7.11 -29.22
N LYS A 46 10.47 7.18 -29.48
CA LYS A 46 11.04 7.12 -30.84
C LYS A 46 10.69 5.82 -31.55
N PHE A 47 10.70 4.69 -30.85
CA PHE A 47 10.34 3.41 -31.46
C PHE A 47 8.85 3.34 -31.85
N VAL A 48 7.95 3.73 -30.95
CA VAL A 48 6.50 3.67 -31.21
C VAL A 48 6.06 4.72 -32.24
N THR A 49 6.71 5.89 -32.30
CA THR A 49 6.40 6.95 -33.30
C THR A 49 7.09 6.78 -34.64
N GLN A 50 8.39 6.50 -34.64
CA GLN A 50 9.26 6.57 -35.81
C GLN A 50 9.85 5.21 -36.21
N GLY A 51 9.64 4.15 -35.41
CA GLY A 51 10.24 2.84 -35.64
C GLY A 51 11.74 2.77 -35.35
N ILE A 52 12.32 3.80 -34.72
CA ILE A 52 13.76 3.90 -34.48
C ILE A 52 14.13 3.19 -33.18
N LEU A 53 15.08 2.26 -33.27
CA LEU A 53 15.65 1.54 -32.12
C LEU A 53 16.94 2.20 -31.63
N PRO A 54 17.26 2.10 -30.32
CA PRO A 54 18.52 2.59 -29.78
C PRO A 54 19.72 1.80 -30.33
N ALA A 55 20.88 2.44 -30.45
CA ALA A 55 22.09 1.78 -30.96
C ALA A 55 22.57 0.60 -30.09
N ASP A 56 22.28 0.64 -28.80
CA ASP A 56 22.60 -0.44 -27.86
C ASP A 56 21.68 -1.66 -28.05
N SER A 57 22.27 -2.83 -28.26
CA SER A 57 21.58 -4.10 -28.51
C SER A 57 20.70 -4.54 -27.34
N ASP A 58 21.17 -4.30 -26.10
CA ASP A 58 20.43 -4.67 -24.89
C ASP A 58 19.20 -3.79 -24.70
N GLN A 59 19.33 -2.50 -24.95
CA GLN A 59 18.21 -1.55 -24.88
C GLN A 59 17.22 -1.80 -26.01
N SER A 60 17.70 -2.11 -27.22
CA SER A 60 16.86 -2.45 -28.37
C SER A 60 15.96 -3.63 -28.07
N SER A 61 16.53 -4.71 -27.54
CA SER A 61 15.79 -5.91 -27.16
C SER A 61 14.71 -5.63 -26.10
N LYS A 62 15.01 -4.76 -25.12
CA LYS A 62 14.04 -4.36 -24.08
C LYS A 62 12.91 -3.50 -24.65
N VAL A 63 13.24 -2.56 -25.53
CA VAL A 63 12.27 -1.68 -26.20
C VAL A 63 11.33 -2.51 -27.05
N GLN A 64 11.83 -3.41 -27.91
CA GLN A 64 10.98 -4.27 -28.75
C GLN A 64 10.04 -5.15 -27.93
N LYS A 65 10.54 -5.80 -26.87
CA LYS A 65 9.72 -6.67 -26.00
C LYS A 65 8.62 -5.91 -25.28
N SER A 66 8.90 -4.69 -24.84
CA SER A 66 7.95 -3.89 -24.07
C SER A 66 7.04 -3.02 -24.95
N ALA A 67 7.42 -2.74 -26.20
CA ALA A 67 6.69 -1.88 -27.14
C ALA A 67 5.23 -2.30 -27.35
N GLN A 68 4.94 -3.61 -27.30
CA GLN A 68 3.59 -4.16 -27.43
C GLN A 68 2.62 -3.64 -26.35
N ASP A 69 3.15 -3.21 -25.20
CA ASP A 69 2.35 -2.69 -24.09
C ASP A 69 2.08 -1.18 -24.25
N TYR A 70 2.56 -0.52 -25.31
CA TYR A 70 2.42 0.93 -25.48
C TYR A 70 1.61 1.29 -26.72
N SER A 71 0.85 2.37 -26.61
CA SER A 71 0.13 2.94 -27.75
C SER A 71 0.10 4.46 -27.67
N ILE A 72 0.04 5.11 -28.82
CA ILE A 72 -0.15 6.55 -28.91
C ILE A 72 -1.63 6.82 -29.15
N CYS A 73 -2.21 7.73 -28.38
CA CYS A 73 -3.57 8.20 -28.58
C CYS A 73 -3.55 9.72 -28.49
N ASN A 74 -4.06 10.40 -29.51
CA ASN A 74 -4.07 11.87 -29.58
C ASN A 74 -2.70 12.45 -29.21
N ILE A 75 -1.66 12.06 -29.95
CA ILE A 75 -0.23 12.48 -29.79
C ILE A 75 0.46 12.15 -28.46
N VAL A 76 -0.25 11.56 -27.50
CA VAL A 76 0.26 11.21 -26.18
C VAL A 76 0.48 9.71 -26.05
N LEU A 77 1.57 9.31 -25.41
CA LEU A 77 1.95 7.92 -25.18
C LEU A 77 1.28 7.36 -23.92
N TYR A 78 0.67 6.19 -24.07
CA TYR A 78 0.03 5.41 -23.02
C TYR A 78 0.66 4.03 -22.89
N LYS A 79 0.55 3.45 -21.70
CA LYS A 79 0.90 2.07 -21.42
C LYS A 79 -0.36 1.29 -21.07
N TRP A 80 -0.52 0.13 -21.68
CA TRP A 80 -1.54 -0.85 -21.33
C TRP A 80 -1.01 -1.77 -20.24
N PHE A 81 -1.83 -1.98 -19.22
CA PHE A 81 -1.50 -2.86 -18.11
C PHE A 81 -2.64 -3.83 -17.85
N GLN A 82 -2.34 -5.12 -17.86
CA GLN A 82 -3.31 -6.15 -17.54
C GLN A 82 -3.39 -6.35 -16.02
N LYS A 83 -4.58 -6.18 -15.43
CA LYS A 83 -4.80 -6.56 -14.04
C LYS A 83 -4.68 -8.07 -13.89
N ARG A 84 -3.87 -8.52 -12.93
CA ARG A 84 -3.71 -9.95 -12.61
C ARG A 84 -4.83 -10.50 -11.71
N VAL A 85 -5.65 -9.63 -11.14
CA VAL A 85 -6.77 -10.01 -10.25
C VAL A 85 -8.02 -10.22 -11.09
N ARG A 86 -8.78 -11.28 -10.78
CA ARG A 86 -10.09 -11.55 -11.39
C ARG A 86 -11.06 -10.48 -10.92
N VAL A 87 -11.51 -9.62 -11.83
CA VAL A 87 -12.54 -8.62 -11.55
C VAL A 87 -13.88 -9.24 -11.95
N ASP A 88 -14.84 -9.26 -11.02
CA ASP A 88 -16.14 -9.93 -11.22
C ASP A 88 -16.98 -9.30 -12.35
N ASN A 89 -16.65 -8.08 -12.80
CA ASN A 89 -17.39 -7.37 -13.86
C ASN A 89 -16.56 -6.30 -14.63
N GLY A 90 -15.22 -6.41 -14.71
CA GLY A 90 -14.36 -5.30 -15.16
C GLY A 90 -13.45 -5.58 -16.34
N GLU A 91 -13.09 -4.51 -17.06
CA GLU A 91 -12.05 -4.49 -18.09
C GLU A 91 -10.73 -5.05 -17.56
N LYS A 92 -10.17 -6.05 -18.27
CA LYS A 92 -8.90 -6.70 -17.89
C LYS A 92 -7.68 -5.78 -18.09
N TRP A 93 -7.83 -4.76 -18.93
CA TRP A 93 -6.76 -3.87 -19.35
C TRP A 93 -7.03 -2.45 -18.86
N ILE A 94 -6.00 -1.82 -18.31
CA ILE A 94 -6.04 -0.42 -17.92
C ILE A 94 -5.13 0.35 -18.87
N LYS A 95 -5.63 1.45 -19.41
CA LYS A 95 -4.85 2.43 -20.13
C LYS A 95 -4.27 3.43 -19.14
N GLN A 96 -2.95 3.43 -18.98
CA GLN A 96 -2.22 4.33 -18.09
C GLN A 96 -1.51 5.40 -18.89
N LEU A 97 -1.70 6.68 -18.53
CA LEU A 97 -0.88 7.76 -19.08
C LEU A 97 0.56 7.57 -18.60
N TRP A 98 1.50 7.61 -19.54
CA TRP A 98 2.90 7.61 -19.17
C TRP A 98 3.32 9.01 -18.68
N LEU A 99 3.47 9.17 -17.36
CA LEU A 99 3.59 10.47 -16.72
C LEU A 99 5.03 11.02 -16.77
N PRO A 100 5.28 12.15 -17.47
CA PRO A 100 6.60 12.80 -17.53
C PRO A 100 7.17 13.15 -16.17
N GLN A 101 8.51 13.09 -16.08
CA GLN A 101 9.23 13.35 -14.84
C GLN A 101 8.84 14.68 -14.19
N ALA A 102 8.66 15.73 -15.00
CA ALA A 102 8.24 17.06 -14.55
C ALA A 102 6.88 17.09 -13.82
N LEU A 103 6.03 16.08 -14.00
CA LEU A 103 4.65 16.03 -13.50
C LEU A 103 4.48 15.00 -12.37
N ARG A 104 5.50 14.20 -12.08
CA ARG A 104 5.44 13.13 -11.07
C ARG A 104 5.30 13.71 -9.66
N GLU A 105 5.98 14.80 -9.37
CA GLU A 105 5.91 15.46 -8.06
C GLU A 105 4.52 16.03 -7.79
N ASP A 106 3.93 16.72 -8.77
CA ASP A 106 2.57 17.25 -8.64
C ASP A 106 1.55 16.12 -8.43
N ALA A 107 1.71 14.99 -9.12
CA ALA A 107 0.86 13.81 -8.91
C ALA A 107 1.03 13.22 -7.50
N LEU A 108 2.26 13.12 -6.99
CA LEU A 108 2.52 12.65 -5.63
C LEU A 108 1.91 13.59 -4.59
N LEU A 109 2.08 14.89 -4.75
CA LEU A 109 1.50 15.91 -3.87
C LEU A 109 -0.04 15.84 -3.87
N SER A 110 -0.64 15.63 -5.04
CA SER A 110 -2.09 15.49 -5.18
C SER A 110 -2.63 14.20 -4.53
N TYR A 111 -1.92 13.09 -4.65
CA TYR A 111 -2.36 11.78 -4.16
C TYR A 111 -1.85 11.41 -2.75
N HIS A 112 -0.97 12.22 -2.16
CA HIS A 112 -0.49 12.00 -0.79
C HIS A 112 -0.78 13.20 0.13
N ASP A 113 -0.47 14.42 -0.27
CA ASP A 113 -0.54 15.58 0.63
C ASP A 113 -1.90 16.29 0.61
N SER A 114 -2.57 16.30 -0.55
CA SER A 114 -3.87 16.98 -0.71
C SER A 114 -4.93 16.42 0.24
N PHE A 115 -5.70 17.29 0.87
CA PHE A 115 -6.78 16.88 1.77
C PHE A 115 -7.91 16.13 1.04
N VAL A 116 -8.16 16.46 -0.23
CA VAL A 116 -9.30 15.94 -0.99
C VAL A 116 -9.01 14.56 -1.59
N GLY A 117 -7.76 14.28 -1.96
CA GLY A 117 -7.38 13.03 -2.63
C GLY A 117 -6.28 12.23 -1.94
N GLY A 118 -5.47 12.87 -1.09
CA GLY A 118 -4.20 12.32 -0.62
C GLY A 118 -4.11 12.01 0.86
N ALA A 119 -4.71 12.82 1.75
CA ALA A 119 -4.89 12.61 3.19
C ALA A 119 -3.75 11.84 3.93
N HIS A 120 -2.50 12.02 3.52
CA HIS A 120 -1.33 11.26 3.95
C HIS A 120 -1.50 9.74 3.90
N LEU A 121 -2.13 9.25 2.83
CA LEU A 121 -2.33 7.83 2.56
C LEU A 121 -0.99 7.09 2.49
N GLY A 122 -1.02 5.83 2.96
CA GLY A 122 0.16 4.95 2.91
C GLY A 122 0.56 4.56 1.48
N ILE A 123 1.80 4.10 1.33
CA ILE A 123 2.46 3.76 0.06
C ILE A 123 1.58 2.93 -0.86
N GLU A 124 1.05 1.80 -0.37
CA GLU A 124 0.23 0.89 -1.19
C GLU A 124 -1.08 1.53 -1.68
N ARG A 125 -1.69 2.40 -0.88
CA ARG A 125 -2.94 3.09 -1.28
C ARG A 125 -2.67 4.13 -2.37
N VAL A 126 -1.60 4.91 -2.21
CA VAL A 126 -1.17 5.89 -3.20
C VAL A 126 -0.77 5.20 -4.50
N TYR A 127 0.02 4.12 -4.42
CA TYR A 127 0.40 3.31 -5.58
C TYR A 127 -0.82 2.73 -6.29
N HIS A 128 -1.76 2.13 -5.57
CA HIS A 128 -2.97 1.58 -6.17
C HIS A 128 -3.77 2.67 -6.90
N ALA A 129 -4.00 3.83 -6.26
CA ALA A 129 -4.74 4.94 -6.85
C ALA A 129 -4.06 5.49 -8.12
N LEU A 130 -2.75 5.76 -8.07
CA LEU A 130 -1.99 6.23 -9.22
C LEU A 130 -1.94 5.19 -10.35
N SER A 131 -1.80 3.91 -10.02
CA SER A 131 -1.73 2.82 -11.00
C SER A 131 -3.02 2.62 -11.82
N LEU A 132 -4.13 3.22 -11.42
CA LEU A 132 -5.35 3.19 -12.24
C LEU A 132 -5.28 4.17 -13.41
N LYS A 133 -4.39 5.17 -13.38
CA LYS A 133 -4.37 6.28 -14.35
C LYS A 133 -2.99 6.55 -14.93
N TYR A 134 -1.94 6.32 -14.17
CA TYR A 134 -0.58 6.73 -14.49
C TYR A 134 0.40 5.58 -14.42
N PHE A 135 1.49 5.75 -15.15
CA PHE A 135 2.64 4.87 -15.11
C PHE A 135 3.93 5.66 -15.28
N TRP A 136 4.99 5.23 -14.59
CA TRP A 136 6.37 5.54 -14.93
C TRP A 136 7.30 4.42 -14.43
N PRO A 137 8.53 4.31 -14.97
CA PRO A 137 9.49 3.32 -14.49
C PRO A 137 9.77 3.51 -13.00
N ARG A 138 9.81 2.40 -12.24
CA ARG A 138 10.05 2.42 -10.79
C ARG A 138 9.07 3.33 -10.01
N MET A 139 7.81 3.36 -10.46
CA MET A 139 6.74 4.14 -9.81
C MET A 139 6.59 3.84 -8.32
N HIS A 140 6.56 2.56 -7.94
CA HIS A 140 6.44 2.15 -6.55
C HIS A 140 7.58 2.69 -5.68
N GLN A 141 8.83 2.53 -6.13
CA GLN A 141 10.01 3.07 -5.43
C GLN A 141 9.98 4.60 -5.32
N SER A 142 9.51 5.28 -6.37
CA SER A 142 9.38 6.75 -6.35
C SER A 142 8.38 7.22 -5.28
N ILE A 143 7.23 6.55 -5.20
CA ILE A 143 6.18 6.81 -4.20
C ILE A 143 6.68 6.49 -2.79
N GLU A 144 7.36 5.35 -2.62
CA GLU A 144 7.96 4.94 -1.35
C GLU A 144 8.94 5.98 -0.83
N ASN A 145 9.86 6.45 -1.68
CA ASN A 145 10.83 7.48 -1.32
C ASN A 145 10.14 8.78 -0.90
N TYR A 146 9.16 9.25 -1.68
CA TYR A 146 8.42 10.48 -1.40
C TYR A 146 7.68 10.44 -0.06
N ILE A 147 6.95 9.35 0.20
CA ILE A 147 6.18 9.21 1.45
C ILE A 147 7.09 8.99 2.66
N ARG A 148 8.25 8.35 2.48
CA ARG A 148 9.26 8.23 3.54
C ARG A 148 9.92 9.55 3.88
N SER A 149 10.05 10.47 2.91
CA SER A 149 10.52 11.84 3.16
C SER A 149 9.44 12.81 3.66
N CYS A 150 8.18 12.38 3.78
CA CYS A 150 7.10 13.27 4.26
C CYS A 150 7.19 13.49 5.78
N ASP A 151 7.57 14.70 6.20
CA ASP A 151 7.75 15.09 7.61
C ASP A 151 6.50 14.85 8.47
N ARG A 152 5.31 15.16 7.95
CA ARG A 152 4.05 14.95 8.68
C ARG A 152 3.78 13.47 8.95
N CYS A 153 4.08 12.62 7.96
CA CYS A 153 3.97 11.19 8.12
C CYS A 153 4.98 10.64 9.13
N GLN A 154 6.22 11.11 9.10
CA GLN A 154 7.27 10.65 10.01
C GLN A 154 7.03 11.10 11.46
N THR A 155 6.45 12.28 11.67
CA THR A 155 6.13 12.79 13.02
C THR A 155 4.91 12.14 13.66
N ILE A 156 3.88 11.78 12.87
CA ILE A 156 2.65 11.16 13.38
C ILE A 156 2.80 9.65 13.56
N LYS A 157 3.53 8.96 12.67
CA LYS A 157 3.69 7.52 12.74
C LYS A 157 4.54 7.15 13.96
N ARG A 158 3.92 6.46 14.92
CA ARG A 158 4.63 5.86 16.04
C ARG A 158 5.55 4.76 15.53
N ASP A 159 6.84 4.88 15.82
CA ASP A 159 7.76 3.77 15.62
C ASP A 159 7.46 2.65 16.63
N THR A 160 6.77 1.62 16.18
CA THR A 160 6.49 0.41 16.97
C THR A 160 7.60 -0.64 16.84
N LYS A 161 8.64 -0.38 16.04
CA LYS A 161 9.75 -1.31 15.78
C LYS A 161 11.00 -1.02 16.62
N GLY A 162 10.92 -0.08 17.56
CA GLY A 162 11.98 0.11 18.56
C GLY A 162 12.38 -1.23 19.16
N LYS A 163 13.69 -1.52 19.20
CA LYS A 163 14.23 -2.72 19.83
C LYS A 163 13.73 -2.75 21.28
N LYS A 164 12.76 -3.63 21.56
CA LYS A 164 12.33 -3.87 22.94
C LYS A 164 13.55 -4.42 23.69
N PRO A 165 13.99 -3.80 24.79
CA PRO A 165 15.07 -4.37 25.59
C PRO A 165 14.66 -5.79 26.01
N PRO A 166 15.61 -6.75 26.08
CA PRO A 166 15.30 -8.07 26.58
C PRO A 166 14.73 -7.96 28.00
N LEU A 167 13.57 -8.56 28.22
CA LEU A 167 12.99 -8.65 29.57
C LEU A 167 13.72 -9.76 30.31
N ASN A 168 14.25 -9.47 31.50
CA ASN A 168 14.81 -10.46 32.41
C ASN A 168 13.73 -10.82 33.45
N PRO A 169 13.18 -12.05 33.46
CA PRO A 169 12.24 -12.47 34.48
C PRO A 169 12.87 -12.39 35.87
N LEU A 170 12.09 -11.99 36.87
CA LEU A 170 12.52 -12.03 38.26
C LEU A 170 12.78 -13.49 38.70
N PRO A 171 13.88 -13.80 39.40
CA PRO A 171 14.16 -15.15 39.88
C PRO A 171 13.02 -15.65 40.78
N VAL A 172 12.82 -16.98 40.77
CA VAL A 172 11.89 -17.73 41.64
C VAL A 172 12.64 -18.98 42.05
N ASP A 173 12.85 -19.17 43.34
CA ASP A 173 13.76 -20.19 43.85
C ASP A 173 13.00 -21.44 44.31
N THR A 174 11.72 -21.30 44.68
CA THR A 174 10.93 -22.39 45.27
C THR A 174 9.47 -22.42 44.78
N THR A 175 8.81 -23.57 44.95
CA THR A 175 7.37 -23.76 44.67
C THR A 175 6.52 -22.92 45.60
N LEU A 176 5.41 -22.37 45.09
CA LEU A 176 4.41 -21.60 45.85
C LEU A 176 4.92 -20.23 46.37
N GLU A 177 6.14 -19.83 45.99
CA GLU A 177 6.73 -18.54 46.36
C GLU A 177 6.08 -17.37 45.62
N ARG A 178 5.70 -17.58 44.35
CA ARG A 178 5.10 -16.55 43.50
C ARG A 178 3.99 -17.11 42.65
N TRP A 179 2.83 -16.46 42.72
CA TRP A 179 1.68 -16.78 41.89
C TRP A 179 1.41 -15.70 40.85
N HIS A 180 1.15 -16.13 39.63
CA HIS A 180 0.57 -15.30 38.58
C HIS A 180 -0.94 -15.48 38.58
N MET A 181 -1.68 -14.37 38.62
CA MET A 181 -3.14 -14.38 38.62
C MET A 181 -3.65 -13.58 37.42
N ASP A 182 -4.64 -14.11 36.71
CA ASP A 182 -5.29 -13.42 35.61
C ASP A 182 -6.78 -13.78 35.51
N PHE A 183 -7.55 -12.94 34.83
CA PHE A 183 -8.96 -13.16 34.56
C PHE A 183 -9.22 -13.36 33.08
N LEU A 184 -9.83 -14.50 32.74
CA LEU A 184 -10.40 -14.71 31.42
C LEU A 184 -11.89 -14.38 31.44
N LYS A 185 -12.35 -13.51 30.54
CA LYS A 185 -13.78 -13.24 30.35
C LYS A 185 -14.37 -14.20 29.31
N LEU A 186 -15.48 -14.84 29.65
CA LEU A 186 -16.20 -15.78 28.80
C LEU A 186 -17.68 -15.39 28.67
N SER A 187 -18.37 -16.06 27.75
CA SER A 187 -19.82 -15.96 27.64
C SER A 187 -20.49 -16.35 28.96
N LYS A 188 -21.49 -15.57 29.38
CA LYS A 188 -22.18 -15.79 30.65
C LYS A 188 -22.91 -17.13 30.64
N THR A 189 -22.67 -17.95 31.66
CA THR A 189 -23.38 -19.22 31.85
C THR A 189 -24.78 -19.00 32.45
N ASN A 190 -25.64 -20.03 32.41
CA ASN A 190 -26.97 -19.98 33.02
C ASN A 190 -26.92 -19.71 34.54
N GLU A 191 -25.86 -20.13 35.22
CA GLU A 191 -25.65 -19.92 36.66
C GLU A 191 -25.04 -18.54 36.99
N GLY A 192 -24.75 -17.74 35.96
CA GLY A 192 -24.32 -16.36 36.06
C GLY A 192 -22.81 -16.14 36.10
N TYR A 193 -21.99 -17.18 35.92
CA TYR A 193 -20.54 -17.05 35.82
C TYR A 193 -20.15 -16.44 34.47
N SER A 194 -19.22 -15.49 34.47
CA SER A 194 -18.74 -14.82 33.25
C SER A 194 -17.23 -14.64 33.20
N TYR A 195 -16.54 -15.08 34.24
CA TYR A 195 -15.09 -14.99 34.36
C TYR A 195 -14.51 -16.31 34.85
N VAL A 196 -13.23 -16.52 34.55
CA VAL A 196 -12.40 -17.56 35.15
C VAL A 196 -11.21 -16.87 35.78
N LEU A 197 -11.02 -17.05 37.09
CA LEU A 197 -9.80 -16.67 37.77
C LEU A 197 -8.77 -17.78 37.59
N LEU A 198 -7.68 -17.49 36.88
CA LEU A 198 -6.56 -18.39 36.67
C LEU A 198 -5.44 -18.05 37.66
N LEU A 199 -4.95 -19.04 38.39
CA LEU A 199 -3.77 -18.95 39.25
C LEU A 199 -2.70 -19.91 38.72
N VAL A 200 -1.46 -19.44 38.57
CA VAL A 200 -0.34 -20.26 38.14
C VAL A 200 0.86 -20.03 39.05
N ASP A 201 1.38 -21.09 39.66
CA ASP A 201 2.65 -21.05 40.38
C ASP A 201 3.80 -20.79 39.40
N SER A 202 4.63 -19.81 39.70
CA SER A 202 5.68 -19.34 38.80
C SER A 202 6.79 -20.37 38.63
N PHE A 203 7.04 -21.22 39.64
CA PHE A 203 8.10 -22.23 39.63
C PHE A 203 7.63 -23.53 38.98
N SER A 204 6.65 -24.21 39.58
CA SER A 204 6.18 -25.53 39.14
C SER A 204 5.29 -25.50 37.90
N LYS A 205 4.75 -24.31 37.55
CA LYS A 205 3.69 -24.13 36.56
C LYS A 205 2.38 -24.82 36.93
N TRP A 206 2.19 -25.21 38.18
CA TRP A 206 0.91 -25.68 38.69
C TRP A 206 -0.15 -24.61 38.48
N SER A 207 -1.28 -24.99 37.86
CA SER A 207 -2.35 -24.06 37.50
C SER A 207 -3.69 -24.46 38.08
N GLU A 208 -4.41 -23.49 38.63
CA GLU A 208 -5.78 -23.65 39.13
C GLU A 208 -6.69 -22.63 38.46
N ALA A 209 -7.93 -23.04 38.16
CA ALA A 209 -8.91 -22.20 37.49
C ALA A 209 -10.24 -22.25 38.24
N PHE A 210 -10.77 -21.08 38.58
CA PHE A 210 -11.98 -20.94 39.37
C PHE A 210 -13.06 -20.16 38.60
N PRO A 211 -14.30 -20.66 38.52
CA PRO A 211 -15.39 -19.92 37.91
C PRO A 211 -15.81 -18.74 38.79
N MET A 212 -15.96 -17.55 38.17
CA MET A 212 -16.22 -16.28 38.86
C MET A 212 -17.40 -15.54 38.21
N LYS A 213 -18.28 -14.96 39.03
CA LYS A 213 -19.40 -14.13 38.56
C LYS A 213 -18.96 -12.69 38.32
N THR A 214 -18.05 -12.19 39.15
CA THR A 214 -17.46 -10.86 39.08
C THR A 214 -15.93 -10.91 39.22
N GLN A 215 -15.26 -9.79 38.98
CA GLN A 215 -13.82 -9.61 39.26
C GLN A 215 -13.59 -8.91 40.61
N GLU A 216 -14.61 -8.85 41.47
CA GLU A 216 -14.51 -8.15 42.74
C GLU A 216 -13.57 -8.87 43.72
N ALA A 217 -12.79 -8.08 44.46
CA ALA A 217 -11.87 -8.59 45.48
C ALA A 217 -12.57 -9.46 46.54
N SER A 218 -13.84 -9.16 46.85
CA SER A 218 -14.65 -9.91 47.81
C SER A 218 -14.91 -11.36 47.35
N GLU A 219 -15.11 -11.58 46.06
CA GLU A 219 -15.32 -12.90 45.47
C GLU A 219 -13.99 -13.65 45.34
N VAL A 220 -12.92 -12.95 44.94
CA VAL A 220 -11.56 -13.51 44.88
C VAL A 220 -11.13 -14.03 46.25
N ALA A 221 -11.31 -13.22 47.31
CA ALA A 221 -10.96 -13.62 48.67
C ALA A 221 -11.71 -14.88 49.11
N LYS A 222 -13.00 -15.03 48.77
CA LYS A 222 -13.77 -16.24 49.08
C LYS A 222 -13.27 -17.49 48.36
N VAL A 223 -12.65 -17.34 47.19
CA VAL A 223 -12.05 -18.45 46.45
C VAL A 223 -10.70 -18.83 47.06
N LEU A 224 -9.88 -17.85 47.43
CA LEU A 224 -8.51 -18.09 47.91
C LEU A 224 -8.41 -18.50 49.38
N PHE A 225 -9.25 -17.94 50.26
CA PHE A 225 -9.18 -18.14 51.71
C PHE A 225 -10.28 -19.07 52.24
N ARG A 226 -10.55 -20.16 51.50
CA ARG A 226 -11.55 -21.15 51.91
C ARG A 226 -11.19 -21.88 53.20
#